data_AF-A0A6N8FU84-F1
#
_entry.id   AF-A0A6N8FU84-F1
#
_cell.length_a   1.000
_cell.length_b   1.000
_cell.length_c   1.000
_cell.angle_alpha   90.00
_cell.angle_beta   90.00
_cell.angle_gamma   90.00
#
_symmetry.space_group_name_H-M   'P 1'
#
loop_
_entity.id
_entity.type
_entity.pdbx_description
1 polymer ?
#
loop_
_entity_poly.entity_id
_entity_poly.type
_entity_poly.pdbx_seq_one_letter_code
_entity_poly.pdbx_strand_id
1 'polypeptide(L)'
;MTQVTSEDIAKFREKLQGYPDTSAALAEIEDCEGNLEDAAMVLAIRVGQQPDIANAEWLDSLAKKCRAIICREDNRNALLSDDYASVIRYLATTRLCPPLLAVPVLMYVLQQGMDQFCEPLDTVSS
;
A
#
# COMPACT_ATOMS: atom_id res chain seq x y z
N MET A 1 2.66 11.30 -7.52
CA MET A 1 1.28 11.25 -8.04
C MET A 1 0.64 10.02 -7.41
N THR A 2 -0.56 10.13 -6.85
CA THR A 2 -1.28 9.05 -6.13
C THR A 2 -2.43 8.47 -6.94
N GLN A 3 -2.43 8.68 -8.25
CA GLN A 3 -3.54 8.36 -9.15
C GLN A 3 -3.26 7.03 -9.85
N VAL A 4 -4.08 6.01 -9.58
CA VAL A 4 -4.01 4.71 -10.26
C VAL A 4 -5.09 4.59 -11.34
N THR A 5 -4.87 3.70 -12.30
CA THR A 5 -5.84 3.41 -13.36
C THR A 5 -6.77 2.27 -12.99
N SER A 6 -7.89 2.14 -13.71
CA SER A 6 -8.76 0.97 -13.60
C SER A 6 -8.06 -0.34 -13.96
N GLU A 7 -7.05 -0.29 -14.84
CA GLU A 7 -6.23 -1.46 -15.19
C GLU A 7 -5.35 -1.90 -14.01
N ASP A 8 -4.76 -0.95 -13.28
CA ASP A 8 -3.99 -1.25 -12.06
C ASP A 8 -4.87 -1.89 -10.98
N ILE A 9 -6.08 -1.33 -10.78
CA ILE A 9 -7.06 -1.85 -9.82
C ILE A 9 -7.50 -3.26 -10.24
N ALA A 10 -7.76 -3.50 -11.53
CA ALA A 10 -8.13 -4.82 -12.05
C ALA A 10 -7.00 -5.85 -11.86
N LYS A 11 -5.75 -5.47 -12.13
CA LYS A 11 -4.58 -6.32 -11.87
C LYS A 11 -4.50 -6.71 -10.40
N PHE A 12 -4.63 -5.74 -9.49
CA PHE A 12 -4.62 -6.02 -8.06
C PHE A 12 -5.79 -6.92 -7.65
N ARG A 13 -6.98 -6.69 -8.20
CA ARG A 13 -8.17 -7.52 -7.94
C ARG A 13 -7.95 -8.98 -8.36
N GLU A 14 -7.30 -9.22 -9.49
CA GLU A 14 -6.93 -10.56 -9.94
C GLU A 14 -5.90 -11.22 -9.01
N LYS A 15 -4.82 -10.50 -8.69
CA LYS A 15 -3.71 -11.02 -7.86
C LYS A 15 -4.09 -11.26 -6.40
N LEU A 16 -5.13 -10.61 -5.90
CA LEU A 16 -5.55 -10.63 -4.50
C LEU A 16 -6.88 -11.36 -4.26
N GLN A 17 -7.34 -12.16 -5.23
CA GLN A 17 -8.56 -12.95 -5.07
C GLN A 17 -8.49 -13.84 -3.82
N GLY A 18 -9.51 -13.75 -2.98
CA GLY A 18 -9.61 -14.54 -1.75
C GLY A 18 -8.79 -14.02 -0.57
N TYR A 19 -8.08 -12.88 -0.72
CA TYR A 19 -7.39 -12.26 0.40
C TYR A 19 -8.35 -11.35 1.20
N PRO A 20 -8.38 -11.40 2.55
CA PRO A 20 -9.28 -10.57 3.36
C PRO A 20 -9.04 -9.07 3.14
N ASP A 21 -10.12 -8.28 3.25
CA ASP A 21 -10.12 -6.81 3.20
C ASP A 21 -9.64 -6.16 1.89
N THR A 22 -9.11 -6.92 0.92
CA THR A 22 -8.61 -6.37 -0.35
C THR A 22 -9.72 -5.91 -1.28
N SER A 23 -10.86 -6.62 -1.29
CA SER A 23 -12.02 -6.24 -2.10
C SER A 23 -12.61 -4.91 -1.63
N ALA A 24 -12.72 -4.70 -0.32
CA ALA A 24 -13.20 -3.45 0.27
C ALA A 24 -12.24 -2.29 0.00
N ALA A 25 -10.93 -2.52 0.15
CA ALA A 25 -9.93 -1.50 -0.16
C ALA A 25 -9.92 -1.13 -1.65
N LEU A 26 -9.98 -2.10 -2.56
CA LEU A 26 -10.00 -1.85 -4.01
C LEU A 26 -11.28 -1.17 -4.46
N ALA A 27 -12.43 -1.50 -3.86
CA ALA A 27 -13.69 -0.81 -4.13
C ALA A 27 -13.61 0.67 -3.72
N GLU A 28 -13.03 0.96 -2.54
CA GLU A 28 -12.87 2.36 -2.11
C GLU A 28 -11.93 3.15 -3.02
N ILE A 29 -10.85 2.52 -3.50
CA ILE A 29 -9.94 3.15 -4.46
C ILE A 29 -10.67 3.48 -5.76
N GLU A 30 -11.54 2.57 -6.24
CA GLU A 30 -12.36 2.80 -7.43
C GLU A 30 -13.42 3.90 -7.21
N ASP A 31 -14.08 3.92 -6.04
CA ASP A 31 -15.04 4.96 -5.65
C ASP A 31 -14.39 6.34 -5.49
N CYS A 32 -13.11 6.38 -5.10
CA CYS A 32 -12.27 7.59 -5.06
C CYS A 32 -11.63 7.90 -6.42
N GLU A 33 -12.19 7.38 -7.52
CA GLU A 33 -11.73 7.59 -8.90
C GLU A 33 -10.26 7.22 -9.14
N GLY A 34 -9.71 6.29 -8.36
CA GLY A 34 -8.31 5.88 -8.42
C GLY A 34 -7.35 6.78 -7.62
N ASN A 35 -7.83 7.75 -6.84
CA ASN A 35 -6.98 8.53 -5.94
C ASN A 35 -6.66 7.73 -4.67
N LEU A 36 -5.42 7.26 -4.57
CA LEU A 36 -4.95 6.46 -3.43
C LEU A 36 -4.92 7.24 -2.12
N GLU A 37 -4.64 8.55 -2.14
CA GLU A 37 -4.57 9.37 -0.91
C GLU A 37 -5.97 9.49 -0.29
N ASP A 38 -6.96 9.89 -1.10
CA ASP A 38 -8.35 10.05 -0.66
C ASP A 38 -8.92 8.71 -0.16
N ALA A 39 -8.70 7.63 -0.92
CA ALA A 39 -9.12 6.30 -0.52
C ALA A 39 -8.47 5.88 0.80
N ALA A 40 -7.16 6.09 0.95
CA ALA A 40 -6.45 5.76 2.18
C ALA A 40 -7.00 6.54 3.38
N MET A 41 -7.35 7.81 3.22
CA MET A 41 -7.97 8.62 4.28
C MET A 41 -9.35 8.07 4.69
N VAL A 42 -10.20 7.70 3.74
CA VAL A 42 -11.51 7.10 4.05
C VAL A 42 -11.34 5.77 4.77
N LEU A 43 -10.45 4.91 4.30
CA LEU A 43 -10.17 3.61 4.93
C LEU A 43 -9.56 3.77 6.33
N ALA A 44 -8.71 4.78 6.54
CA ALA A 44 -8.13 5.11 7.84
C ALA A 44 -9.22 5.46 8.87
N ILE A 45 -10.18 6.31 8.48
CA ILE A 45 -11.32 6.68 9.33
C ILE A 45 -12.15 5.43 9.69
N ARG A 46 -12.38 4.52 8.73
CA ARG A 46 -13.12 3.26 8.95
C ARG A 46 -12.46 2.35 9.99
N VAL A 47 -11.13 2.37 10.09
CA VAL A 47 -10.38 1.60 11.09
C VAL A 47 -10.08 2.40 12.37
N GLY A 48 -10.75 3.54 12.57
CA GLY A 48 -10.65 4.36 13.78
C GLY A 48 -9.41 5.25 13.86
N GLN A 49 -8.67 5.42 12.77
CA GLN A 49 -7.58 6.39 12.69
C GLN A 49 -8.13 7.78 12.34
N GLN A 50 -7.41 8.81 12.75
CA GLN A 50 -7.74 10.20 12.45
C GLN A 50 -6.63 10.80 11.59
N PRO A 51 -6.64 10.58 10.26
CA PRO A 51 -5.73 11.27 9.37
C PRO A 51 -5.98 12.78 9.47
N ASP A 52 -4.92 13.56 9.59
CA ASP A 52 -5.05 15.01 9.50
C ASP A 52 -5.35 15.37 8.04
N ILE A 53 -6.55 15.90 7.81
CA ILE A 53 -7.10 16.21 6.47
C ILE A 53 -6.28 17.32 5.79
N ALA A 54 -5.49 18.08 6.56
CA ALA A 54 -4.56 19.06 6.00
C ALA A 54 -3.29 18.44 5.42
N ASN A 55 -3.03 17.16 5.68
CA ASN A 55 -1.81 16.49 5.27
C ASN A 55 -2.03 15.69 3.98
N ALA A 56 -1.67 16.29 2.84
CA ALA A 56 -1.64 15.62 1.53
C ALA A 56 -0.56 14.51 1.42
N GLU A 57 0.13 14.19 2.51
CA GLU A 57 1.21 13.20 2.58
C GLU A 57 0.92 12.11 3.63
N TRP A 58 -0.36 11.85 3.94
CA TRP A 58 -0.72 10.86 4.94
C TRP A 58 -0.40 9.44 4.48
N LEU A 59 -0.73 9.09 3.24
CA LEU A 59 -0.39 7.79 2.66
C LEU A 59 1.13 7.60 2.55
N ASP A 60 1.86 8.63 2.14
CA ASP A 60 3.33 8.63 2.13
C ASP A 60 3.89 8.30 3.52
N SER A 61 3.39 9.00 4.54
CA SER A 61 3.80 8.80 5.93
C SER A 61 3.49 7.39 6.43
N LEU A 62 2.34 6.81 6.04
CA LEU A 62 1.98 5.43 6.36
C LEU A 62 2.89 4.43 5.63
N ALA A 63 3.13 4.64 4.34
CA ALA A 63 4.02 3.80 3.53
C ALA A 63 5.43 3.78 4.13
N LYS A 64 5.99 4.94 4.50
CA LYS A 64 7.30 5.05 5.16
C LYS A 64 7.39 4.26 6.47
N LYS A 65 6.29 4.13 7.24
CA LYS A 65 6.26 3.26 8.43
C LYS A 65 6.34 1.77 8.07
N CYS A 66 5.81 1.39 6.91
CA CYS A 66 5.84 0.02 6.39
C CYS A 66 7.15 -0.35 5.70
N ARG A 67 8.02 0.65 5.46
CA ARG A 67 9.25 0.53 4.67
C ARG A 67 10.18 -0.59 5.14
N ALA A 68 10.35 -0.78 6.45
CA ALA A 68 11.19 -1.85 7.02
C ALA A 68 10.68 -3.29 6.73
N ILE A 69 9.43 -3.43 6.30
CA ILE A 69 8.84 -4.70 5.86
C ILE A 69 8.94 -4.79 4.34
N ILE A 70 8.43 -3.78 3.64
CA ILE A 70 8.34 -3.74 2.17
C ILE A 70 9.74 -3.84 1.54
N CYS A 71 10.72 -3.15 2.11
CA CYS A 71 12.08 -3.10 1.59
C CYS A 71 12.97 -4.29 1.99
N ARG A 72 12.44 -5.32 2.64
CA ARG A 72 13.18 -6.59 2.85
C ARG A 72 13.33 -7.31 1.52
N GLU A 73 14.49 -7.93 1.30
CA GLU A 73 14.83 -8.60 0.04
C GLU A 73 13.73 -9.57 -0.43
N ASP A 74 13.25 -10.46 0.45
CA ASP A 74 12.17 -11.41 0.12
C ASP A 74 10.89 -10.71 -0.37
N ASN A 75 10.51 -9.61 0.27
CA ASN A 75 9.32 -8.85 -0.11
C ASN A 75 9.55 -8.06 -1.40
N ARG A 76 10.75 -7.49 -1.63
CA ARG A 76 11.07 -6.86 -2.93
C ARG A 76 10.99 -7.86 -4.06
N ASN A 77 11.58 -9.05 -3.89
CA ASN A 77 11.57 -10.13 -4.87
C ASN A 77 10.14 -10.61 -5.17
N ALA A 78 9.29 -10.70 -4.14
CA ALA A 78 7.87 -11.01 -4.30
C ALA A 78 7.16 -9.95 -5.15
N LEU A 79 7.40 -8.65 -4.89
CA LEU A 79 6.78 -7.56 -5.66
C LEU A 79 7.26 -7.51 -7.11
N LEU A 80 8.55 -7.79 -7.36
CA LEU A 80 9.10 -7.91 -8.72
C LEU A 80 8.48 -9.08 -9.50
N SER A 81 7.94 -10.08 -8.80
CA SER A 81 7.28 -11.25 -9.39
C SER A 81 5.75 -11.15 -9.37
N ASP A 82 5.20 -9.96 -9.09
CA ASP A 82 3.76 -9.70 -8.93
C ASP A 82 3.06 -10.54 -7.84
N ASP A 83 3.80 -11.03 -6.84
CA ASP A 83 3.25 -11.72 -5.66
C ASP A 83 2.86 -10.71 -4.56
N TYR A 84 1.80 -9.95 -4.85
CA TYR A 84 1.27 -8.93 -3.93
C TYR A 84 0.65 -9.54 -2.67
N ALA A 85 0.09 -10.75 -2.78
CA ALA A 85 -0.61 -11.42 -1.68
C ALA A 85 0.35 -11.76 -0.54
N SER A 86 1.57 -12.21 -0.85
CA SER A 86 2.59 -12.47 0.18
C SER A 86 2.96 -11.21 0.95
N VAL A 87 3.15 -10.07 0.26
CA VAL A 87 3.54 -8.81 0.92
C VAL A 87 2.40 -8.22 1.74
N ILE A 88 1.17 -8.21 1.21
CA ILE A 88 -0.02 -7.77 1.96
C ILE A 88 -0.19 -8.61 3.22
N ARG A 89 0.09 -9.92 3.15
CA ARG A 89 0.06 -10.79 4.33
C ARG A 89 1.04 -10.37 5.40
N TYR A 90 2.29 -10.11 5.02
CA TYR A 90 3.26 -9.60 5.98
C TYR A 90 2.83 -8.28 6.59
N LEU A 91 2.36 -7.32 5.78
CA LEU A 91 1.87 -6.02 6.26
C LEU A 91 0.72 -6.17 7.26
N ALA A 92 -0.29 -6.97 6.91
CA ALA A 92 -1.49 -7.20 7.73
C ALA A 92 -1.20 -7.90 9.07
N THR A 93 -0.10 -8.66 9.17
CA THR A 93 0.32 -9.28 10.46
C THR A 93 1.01 -8.30 11.41
N THR A 94 1.34 -7.09 10.94
CA THR A 94 2.01 -6.08 11.75
C THR A 94 1.03 -5.07 12.32
N ARG A 95 1.37 -4.46 13.45
CA ARG A 95 0.59 -3.34 14.01
C ARG A 95 0.84 -2.00 13.28
N LEU A 96 1.71 -1.99 12.28
CA LEU A 96 2.13 -0.77 11.58
C LEU A 96 1.13 -0.36 10.50
N CYS A 97 0.52 -1.34 9.83
CA CYS A 97 -0.39 -1.14 8.73
C CYS A 97 -1.67 -1.94 8.98
N PRO A 98 -2.82 -1.28 9.26
CA PRO A 98 -4.09 -1.97 9.31
C PRO A 98 -4.35 -2.74 7.99
N PRO A 99 -4.93 -3.96 8.03
CA PRO A 99 -5.13 -4.78 6.84
C PRO A 99 -5.83 -4.05 5.68
N LEU A 100 -6.85 -3.26 5.99
CA LEU A 100 -7.60 -2.47 5.02
C LEU A 100 -6.76 -1.40 4.29
N LEU A 101 -5.65 -0.96 4.89
CA LEU A 101 -4.73 0.02 4.33
C LEU A 101 -3.54 -0.61 3.59
N ALA A 102 -3.39 -1.93 3.61
CA ALA A 102 -2.26 -2.60 2.98
C ALA A 102 -2.27 -2.45 1.44
N VAL A 103 -3.46 -2.49 0.83
CA VAL A 103 -3.62 -2.31 -0.63
C VAL A 103 -3.20 -0.91 -1.10
N PRO A 104 -3.76 0.21 -0.57
CA PRO A 104 -3.36 1.54 -1.02
C PRO A 104 -1.89 1.83 -0.76
N VAL A 105 -1.33 1.35 0.38
CA VAL A 105 0.11 1.45 0.64
C VAL A 105 0.92 0.72 -0.44
N LEU A 106 0.53 -0.50 -0.81
CA LEU A 106 1.30 -1.26 -1.77
C LEU A 106 1.24 -0.67 -3.18
N MET A 107 0.05 -0.24 -3.62
CA MET A 107 -0.11 0.46 -4.91
C MET A 107 0.72 1.74 -4.95
N TYR A 108 0.71 2.52 -3.87
CA TYR A 108 1.52 3.74 -3.75
C TYR A 108 3.01 3.48 -3.91
N VAL A 109 3.53 2.45 -3.23
CA VAL A 109 4.94 2.08 -3.32
C VAL A 109 5.31 1.66 -4.75
N LEU A 110 4.48 0.85 -5.41
CA LEU A 110 4.72 0.45 -6.79
C LEU A 110 4.73 1.65 -7.75
N GLN A 111 3.87 2.65 -7.52
CA GLN A 111 3.88 3.89 -8.32
C GLN A 111 5.14 4.72 -8.13
N GLN A 112 5.74 4.72 -6.93
CA GLN A 112 7.01 5.41 -6.68
C GLN A 112 8.21 4.67 -7.28
N GLY A 113 8.08 3.37 -7.53
CA GLY A 113 9.20 2.50 -7.85
C GLY A 113 9.94 2.03 -6.60
N MET A 114 10.26 0.74 -6.56
CA MET A 114 10.83 0.09 -5.37
C MET A 114 12.19 0.66 -4.96
N ASP A 115 13.06 0.97 -5.93
CA ASP A 115 14.40 1.48 -5.66
C ASP A 115 14.31 2.85 -4.98
N GLN A 116 13.56 3.78 -5.57
CA GLN A 116 13.31 5.10 -4.99
C GLN A 116 12.63 5.01 -3.63
N PHE A 117 11.63 4.14 -3.50
CA PHE A 117 10.93 3.95 -2.24
C PHE A 117 11.82 3.33 -1.14
N CYS A 118 12.91 2.63 -1.46
CA CYS A 118 13.77 1.99 -0.47
C CYS A 118 15.07 2.73 -0.15
N GLU A 119 15.48 3.75 -0.92
CA GLU A 119 16.66 4.58 -0.62
C GLU A 119 16.46 5.62 0.52
N PRO A 120 17.28 5.66 1.59
CA PRO A 120 18.60 5.07 1.70
C PRO A 120 18.66 3.93 2.72
N LEU A 121 17.57 3.19 2.98
CA LEU A 121 17.63 2.02 3.88
C LEU A 121 18.73 1.04 3.42
N ASP A 122 18.96 0.98 2.11
CA ASP A 122 20.03 0.22 1.48
C ASP A 122 21.43 0.67 1.91
N THR A 123 21.61 1.90 2.41
CA THR A 123 22.90 2.43 2.89
C THR A 123 23.14 2.21 4.39
N VAL A 124 22.12 1.85 5.17
CA VAL A 124 22.23 1.66 6.64
C VAL A 124 22.63 0.21 7.00
N SER A 125 22.78 -0.66 6.00
CA SER A 125 23.18 -2.06 6.17
C SER A 125 24.65 -2.27 5.78
N SER A 126 25.57 -1.55 6.43
CA SER A 126 27.03 -1.80 6.33
C SER A 126 27.66 -2.04 7.69
#